data_AF-A0AAW9Q960-F1
#
_entry.id   AF-A0AAW9Q960-F1
#
_cell.length_a   1.000
_cell.length_b   1.000
_cell.length_c   1.000
_cell.angle_alpha   90.00
_cell.angle_beta   90.00
_cell.angle_gamma   90.00
#
_symmetry.space_group_name_H-M   'P 1'
#
loop_
_entity.id
_entity.type
_entity.pdbx_description
1 polymer ?
#
loop_
_entity_poly.entity_id
_entity_poly.type
_entity_poly.pdbx_seq_one_letter_code
_entity_poly.pdbx_strand_id
1 'polypeptide(L)'
;MAETAVPGFESLSWIAVYAPANTPRAVVKQLDDGIYAASKHPALLATFKKAGLDPVGGTPEALGSYQAAEIAKWTGVVKAIKYVLE
;
A
#
# COMPACT_ATOMS: atom_id res chain seq x y z
N MET A 1 -8.75 13.90 -5.16
CA MET A 1 -9.49 14.12 -6.43
C MET A 1 -9.39 12.82 -7.20
N ALA A 2 -10.51 12.12 -7.40
CA ALA A 2 -10.55 11.03 -8.35
C ALA A 2 -10.28 11.63 -9.74
N GLU A 3 -9.40 11.02 -10.53
CA GLU A 3 -9.26 11.37 -11.94
C GLU A 3 -10.48 10.79 -12.68
N THR A 4 -11.61 11.50 -12.54
CA THR A 4 -12.97 11.12 -12.92
C THR A 4 -13.21 11.13 -14.44
N ALA A 5 -12.26 10.66 -15.24
CA ALA A 5 -12.47 10.52 -16.68
C ALA A 5 -12.98 9.12 -17.07
N VAL A 6 -12.76 8.10 -16.22
CA VAL A 6 -13.14 6.71 -16.51
C VAL A 6 -13.85 6.10 -15.28
N PRO A 7 -15.14 5.73 -15.39
CA PRO A 7 -15.87 5.09 -14.30
C PRO A 7 -15.16 3.82 -13.80
N GLY A 8 -14.89 3.73 -12.50
CA GLY A 8 -14.16 2.62 -11.89
C GLY A 8 -12.63 2.70 -12.02
N PHE A 9 -12.09 3.74 -12.64
CA PHE A 9 -10.66 3.99 -12.68
C PHE A 9 -10.22 4.81 -11.47
N GLU A 10 -9.50 4.16 -10.57
CA GLU A 10 -8.87 4.81 -9.43
C GLU A 10 -7.38 4.47 -9.49
N SER A 11 -6.53 5.48 -9.69
CA SER A 11 -5.07 5.34 -9.66
C SER A 11 -4.53 6.08 -8.45
N LEU A 12 -4.63 5.45 -7.29
CA LEU A 12 -4.00 5.94 -6.07
C LEU A 12 -2.62 5.33 -5.94
N SER A 13 -1.60 6.17 -5.88
CA SER A 13 -0.27 5.74 -5.46
C SER A 13 -0.29 5.42 -3.97
N TRP A 14 0.15 4.23 -3.62
CA TRP A 14 0.19 3.75 -2.24
C TRP A 14 1.58 3.24 -1.89
N ILE A 15 1.86 3.20 -0.59
CA ILE A 15 3.15 2.78 -0.04
C ILE A 15 2.87 1.76 1.06
N ALA A 16 3.70 0.73 1.14
CA ALA A 16 3.63 -0.28 2.19
C ALA A 16 5.02 -0.71 2.64
N VAL A 17 5.08 -1.34 3.82
CA VAL A 17 6.31 -1.88 4.41
C VAL A 17 6.29 -3.40 4.27
N TYR A 18 7.40 -3.97 3.81
CA TYR A 18 7.56 -5.40 3.59
C TYR A 18 8.70 -5.96 4.43
N ALA A 19 8.54 -7.21 4.87
CA ALA A 19 9.59 -8.02 5.48
C ALA A 19 9.99 -9.16 4.53
N PRO A 20 11.17 -9.77 4.69
CA PRO A 20 11.60 -10.91 3.87
C PRO A 20 10.58 -12.06 3.89
N ALA A 21 10.55 -12.83 2.79
CA ALA A 21 9.75 -14.04 2.74
C ALA A 21 10.12 -15.00 3.89
N ASN A 22 9.11 -15.67 4.44
CA ASN A 22 9.25 -16.57 5.59
C ASN A 22 9.71 -15.91 6.91
N THR A 23 9.60 -14.58 7.04
CA THR A 23 9.76 -13.92 8.34
C THR A 23 8.81 -14.55 9.37
N PRO A 24 9.28 -14.97 10.56
CA PRO A 24 8.43 -15.60 11.56
C PRO A 24 7.24 -14.72 11.95
N ARG A 25 6.05 -15.32 12.09
CA ARG A 25 4.82 -14.57 12.41
C ARG A 25 4.94 -13.68 13.64
N ALA A 26 5.66 -14.12 14.67
CA ALA A 26 5.88 -13.32 15.88
C ALA A 26 6.64 -12.01 15.59
N VAL A 27 7.63 -12.04 14.69
CA VAL A 27 8.38 -10.86 14.26
C VAL A 27 7.50 -9.95 13.41
N VAL A 28 6.72 -10.51 12.48
CA VAL A 28 5.75 -9.74 11.68
C VAL A 28 4.76 -9.01 12.59
N LYS A 29 4.23 -9.70 13.60
CA LYS A 29 3.32 -9.10 14.58
C LYS A 29 3.99 -7.95 15.35
N GLN A 30 5.22 -8.14 15.81
CA GLN A 30 5.94 -7.09 16.52
C GLN A 30 6.17 -5.84 15.64
N LEU A 31 6.47 -6.03 14.36
CA LEU A 31 6.62 -4.94 13.39
C LEU A 31 5.27 -4.23 13.16
N ASP A 32 4.19 -4.99 12.97
CA ASP A 32 2.83 -4.45 12.80
C ASP A 32 2.41 -3.59 14.00
N ASP A 33 2.57 -4.12 15.22
CA ASP A 33 2.26 -3.39 16.46
C ASP A 33 3.08 -2.08 16.56
N GLY A 34 4.37 -2.12 16.20
CA GLY A 34 5.25 -0.96 16.20
C GLY A 34 4.88 0.10 15.15
N ILE A 35 4.56 -0.33 13.93
CA ILE A 35 4.10 0.54 12.84
C ILE A 35 2.77 1.19 13.21
N TYR A 36 1.84 0.42 13.79
CA TYR A 36 0.56 0.94 14.26
C TYR A 36 0.70 1.95 15.40
N ALA A 37 1.65 1.76 16.31
CA ALA A 37 1.96 2.75 17.32
C ALA A 37 2.57 4.03 16.69
N ALA A 38 3.51 3.87 15.76
CA ALA A 38 4.16 4.99 15.08
C ALA A 38 3.19 5.82 14.24
N SER A 39 2.21 5.19 13.58
CA SER A 39 1.21 5.89 12.75
C SER A 39 0.33 6.85 13.56
N LYS A 40 0.22 6.66 14.88
CA LYS A 40 -0.49 7.56 15.79
C LYS A 40 0.38 8.72 16.30
N HIS A 41 1.67 8.71 16.01
CA HIS A 41 2.58 9.73 16.50
C HIS A 41 2.32 11.06 15.78
N PRO A 42 2.01 12.16 16.51
CA PRO A 42 1.55 13.41 15.90
C PRO A 42 2.58 14.05 14.97
N ALA A 43 3.88 13.93 15.28
CA ALA A 43 4.94 14.45 14.41
C ALA A 43 5.05 13.68 13.09
N LEU A 44 4.75 12.37 13.10
CA LEU A 44 4.76 11.55 11.90
C LEU A 44 3.55 11.88 11.03
N LEU A 45 2.36 11.95 11.64
CA LEU A 45 1.12 12.39 10.97
C LEU A 45 1.26 13.76 10.32
N ALA A 46 1.87 14.73 11.01
CA ALA A 46 2.12 16.06 10.47
C ALA A 46 3.05 16.01 9.25
N THR A 47 4.07 15.15 9.28
CA THR A 47 5.01 14.96 8.17
C THR A 47 4.32 14.30 6.97
N PHE A 48 3.56 13.22 7.19
CA PHE A 48 2.80 12.55 6.13
C PHE A 48 1.77 13.46 5.49
N LYS A 49 1.02 14.22 6.29
CA LYS A 49 0.05 15.19 5.78
C LYS A 49 0.72 16.27 4.92
N LYS A 50 1.90 16.76 5.32
CA LYS A 50 2.70 17.70 4.51
C LYS A 50 3.18 17.09 3.20
N ALA A 51 3.45 15.78 3.18
CA ALA A 51 3.82 15.02 2.00
C ALA A 51 2.63 14.55 1.15
N GLY A 52 1.39 14.88 1.53
CA GLY A 52 0.18 14.43 0.83
C GLY A 52 -0.14 12.94 1.03
N LEU A 53 0.46 12.31 2.04
CA LEU A 53 0.23 10.90 2.40
C LEU A 53 -0.84 10.81 3.47
N ASP A 54 -1.78 9.90 3.28
CA ASP A 54 -2.77 9.52 4.28
C ASP A 54 -2.41 8.14 4.85
N PRO A 55 -2.05 8.04 6.14
CA PRO A 55 -1.63 6.78 6.73
C PRO A 55 -2.84 5.86 6.91
N VAL A 56 -2.87 4.81 6.10
CA VAL A 56 -3.90 3.77 6.17
C VAL A 56 -3.41 2.66 7.08
N GLY A 57 -4.18 2.35 8.13
CA GLY A 57 -3.93 1.18 8.97
C GLY A 57 -4.42 -0.11 8.31
N GLY A 58 -4.16 -1.24 8.95
CA GLY A 58 -4.64 -2.55 8.49
C GLY A 58 -3.98 -3.69 9.26
N THR A 59 -4.15 -4.90 8.76
CA THR A 59 -3.39 -6.08 9.20
C THR A 59 -2.43 -6.53 8.10
N PRO A 60 -1.39 -7.31 8.42
CA PRO A 60 -0.49 -7.89 7.43
C PRO A 60 -1.24 -8.70 6.35
N GLU A 61 -2.29 -9.44 6.74
CA GLU A 61 -3.13 -10.21 5.84
C GLU A 61 -3.97 -9.32 4.90
N ALA A 62 -4.48 -8.19 5.41
CA ALA A 62 -5.21 -7.23 4.59
C ALA A 62 -4.29 -6.58 3.55
N LEU A 63 -3.06 -6.23 3.95
CA LEU A 63 -2.04 -5.72 3.02
C LEU A 63 -1.69 -6.76 1.94
N GLY A 64 -1.52 -8.03 2.31
CA GLY A 64 -1.25 -9.10 1.35
C GLY A 64 -2.38 -9.25 0.32
N SER A 65 -3.64 -9.16 0.78
CA SER A 65 -4.82 -9.22 -0.09
C SER A 65 -4.90 -8.02 -1.04
N TYR A 66 -4.61 -6.82 -0.53
CA TYR A 66 -4.60 -5.59 -1.33
C TYR A 66 -3.50 -5.60 -2.40
N GLN A 67 -2.28 -6.00 -2.03
CA GLN A 67 -1.16 -6.12 -2.96
C GLN A 67 -1.47 -7.10 -4.10
N ALA A 68 -2.12 -8.23 -3.80
CA ALA A 68 -2.52 -9.21 -4.83
C ALA A 68 -3.57 -8.63 -5.80
N ALA A 69 -4.55 -7.87 -5.29
CA ALA A 69 -5.55 -7.21 -6.11
C ALA A 69 -4.92 -6.13 -7.03
N GLU A 70 -3.98 -5.35 -6.49
CA GLU A 70 -3.25 -4.34 -7.27
C GLU A 70 -2.38 -4.98 -8.36
N ILE A 71 -1.67 -6.07 -8.05
CA ILE A 71 -0.92 -6.83 -9.07
C ILE A 71 -1.84 -7.31 -10.19
N ALA A 72 -3.00 -7.88 -9.86
CA ALA A 72 -3.96 -8.37 -10.84
C ALA A 72 -4.47 -7.24 -11.76
N LYS A 73 -4.84 -6.10 -11.16
CA LYS A 73 -5.30 -4.90 -11.87
C LYS A 73 -4.23 -4.37 -12.82
N TRP A 74 -3.02 -4.11 -12.32
CA TRP A 74 -1.95 -3.51 -13.12
C TRP A 74 -1.41 -4.48 -14.18
N THR A 75 -1.38 -5.78 -13.91
CA THR A 75 -1.09 -6.80 -14.93
C THR A 75 -2.09 -6.75 -16.08
N GLY A 76 -3.38 -6.57 -15.79
CA GLY A 76 -4.41 -6.39 -16.81
C GLY A 76 -4.17 -5.16 -17.67
N VAL A 77 -3.84 -4.03 -17.04
CA VAL A 77 -3.54 -2.77 -17.73
C VAL A 77 -2.31 -2.92 -18.64
N VAL A 78 -1.18 -3.41 -18.11
CA VAL A 78 0.08 -3.58 -18.85
C VAL A 78 -0.12 -4.47 -20.08
N LYS A 79 -0.85 -5.59 -19.94
CA LYS A 79 -1.19 -6.48 -21.06
C LYS A 79 -2.07 -5.78 -22.11
N ALA A 80 -3.04 -4.97 -21.69
CA ALA A 80 -3.92 -4.26 -22.60
C ALA A 80 -3.16 -3.23 -23.46
N ILE A 81 -2.19 -2.55 -22.87
CA ILE A 81 -1.38 -1.53 -23.56
C ILE A 81 -0.12 -2.10 -24.25
N LYS A 82 0.12 -3.40 -24.15
CA LYS A 82 1.31 -4.10 -24.69
C LYS A 82 2.64 -3.48 -24.25
N TYR A 83 2.67 -2.90 -23.05
CA TYR A 83 3.87 -2.31 -22.49
C TYR A 83 4.75 -3.40 -21.87
N VAL A 84 6.06 -3.30 -22.10
CA VAL A 84 7.09 -4.16 -21.48
C VAL A 84 8.14 -3.22 -20.93
N LEU A 85 8.46 -3.34 -19.65
CA LEU A 85 9.63 -2.67 -19.08
C LEU A 85 10.88 -3.34 -19.65
N GLU A 86 11.79 -2.53 -20.19
CA GLU A 86 13.12 -2.96 -20.66
C GLU A 86 14.02 -3.44 -19.52
#